data_AF-A0A1E2WI08-F1
#
_entry.id   AF-A0A1E2WI08-F1
#
_cell.length_a   1.000
_cell.length_b   1.000
_cell.length_c   1.000
_cell.angle_alpha   90.00
_cell.angle_beta   90.00
_cell.angle_gamma   90.00
#
_symmetry.space_group_name_H-M   'P 1'
#
loop_
_entity.id
_entity.type
_entity.pdbx_description
1 polymer ?
#
loop_
_entity_poly.entity_id
_entity_poly.type
_entity_poly.pdbx_seq_one_letter_code
_entity_poly.pdbx_strand_id
1 'polypeptide(L)'
;MEKYPLDWLKTSCEQVYCHPIAERTWRKWLRLCQVPQYAREVVKEQAMWLLTLAYMKKLEPNKKFTLFQIKFKLSGNPFAELHLAEAIYNACYTNAVGKDLPEIILRVTGKQVTVRTLYRWARKQQVTFKASKRLSRPEVEQWIRWAAA
;
A
#
# COMPACT_ATOMS: atom_id res chain seq x y z
N MET A 1 1.26 -11.78 -11.25
CA MET A 1 0.16 -11.25 -10.41
C MET A 1 0.76 -10.21 -9.48
N GLU A 2 0.32 -8.95 -9.57
CA GLU A 2 0.75 -7.89 -8.66
C GLU A 2 0.25 -8.20 -7.24
N LYS A 3 1.17 -8.21 -6.28
CA LYS A 3 0.90 -8.41 -4.85
C LYS A 3 1.16 -7.12 -4.11
N TYR A 4 0.47 -6.84 -3.01
CA TYR A 4 0.66 -5.64 -2.19
C TYR A 4 0.86 -6.01 -0.71
N PRO A 5 1.85 -5.41 -0.01
CA PRO A 5 2.03 -5.59 1.41
C PRO A 5 0.79 -5.12 2.20
N LEU A 6 0.38 -5.91 3.20
CA LEU A 6 -0.79 -5.57 4.01
C LEU A 6 -0.62 -4.27 4.81
N ASP A 7 0.60 -3.93 5.22
CA ASP A 7 0.87 -2.72 6.00
C ASP A 7 0.60 -1.45 5.17
N TRP A 8 1.00 -1.46 3.89
CA TRP A 8 0.70 -0.38 2.96
C TRP A 8 -0.79 -0.30 2.68
N LEU A 9 -1.42 -1.46 2.46
CA LEU A 9 -2.84 -1.50 2.18
C LEU A 9 -3.69 -1.03 3.36
N LYS A 10 -3.32 -1.37 4.60
CA LYS A 10 -3.97 -0.86 5.80
C LYS A 10 -3.87 0.67 5.84
N THR A 11 -2.70 1.22 5.56
CA THR A 11 -2.48 2.67 5.49
C THR A 11 -3.39 3.31 4.42
N SER A 12 -3.43 2.73 3.20
CA SER A 12 -4.34 3.21 2.15
C SER A 12 -5.80 3.16 2.58
N CYS A 13 -6.21 2.07 3.25
CA CYS A 13 -7.56 1.95 3.78
C CYS A 13 -7.87 3.00 4.84
N GLU A 14 -6.94 3.31 5.74
CA GLU A 14 -7.09 4.39 6.73
C GLU A 14 -7.21 5.77 6.08
N GLN A 15 -6.46 6.02 4.99
CA GLN A 15 -6.58 7.26 4.21
C GLN A 15 -7.97 7.38 3.55
N VAL A 16 -8.43 6.32 2.89
CA VAL A 16 -9.75 6.28 2.24
C VAL A 16 -10.88 6.37 3.28
N TYR A 17 -10.74 5.68 4.41
CA TYR A 17 -11.70 5.67 5.52
C TYR A 17 -11.67 6.98 6.33
N CYS A 18 -10.58 7.74 6.24
CA CYS A 18 -10.30 8.97 6.99
C CYS A 18 -10.25 8.78 8.52
N HIS A 19 -10.04 7.56 9.00
CA HIS A 19 -9.91 7.22 10.42
C HIS A 19 -8.94 6.05 10.60
N PRO A 20 -8.25 5.96 11.76
CA PRO A 20 -7.40 4.82 12.08
C PRO A 20 -8.24 3.54 12.24
N ILE A 21 -7.76 2.42 11.68
CA ILE A 21 -8.45 1.14 11.75
C ILE A 21 -7.84 0.31 12.88
N ALA A 22 -8.64 0.09 13.92
CA ALA A 22 -8.26 -0.77 15.04
C ALA A 22 -7.96 -2.20 14.55
N GLU A 23 -6.99 -2.87 15.18
CA GLU A 23 -6.49 -4.18 14.73
C GLU A 23 -7.60 -5.24 14.66
N ARG A 24 -8.51 -5.27 15.64
CA ARG A 24 -9.67 -6.18 15.63
C ARG A 24 -10.58 -5.94 14.45
N THR A 25 -10.77 -4.68 14.06
CA THR A 25 -11.58 -4.29 12.89
C THR A 25 -10.87 -4.69 11.60
N TRP A 26 -9.56 -4.44 11.52
CA TRP A 26 -8.74 -4.85 10.39
C TRP A 26 -8.82 -6.36 10.13
N ARG A 27 -8.65 -7.20 11.17
CA ARG A 27 -8.80 -8.66 11.06
C ARG A 27 -10.20 -9.10 10.61
N LYS A 28 -11.25 -8.33 10.89
CA LYS A 28 -12.60 -8.62 10.37
C LYS A 28 -12.69 -8.28 8.88
N TRP A 29 -12.11 -7.16 8.46
CA TRP A 29 -12.09 -6.74 7.06
C TRP A 29 -11.31 -7.74 6.20
N LEU A 30 -10.12 -8.16 6.65
CA LEU A 30 -9.32 -9.19 5.97
C LEU A 30 -10.12 -10.47 5.74
N ARG A 31 -10.84 -10.97 6.76
CA ARG A 31 -11.69 -12.16 6.65
C ARG A 31 -12.84 -11.96 5.67
N LEU A 32 -13.50 -10.80 5.71
CA LEU A 32 -14.60 -10.48 4.79
C LEU A 32 -14.13 -10.44 3.33
N CYS A 33 -12.94 -9.91 3.10
CA CYS A 33 -12.29 -9.84 1.78
C CYS A 33 -11.51 -11.11 1.41
N GLN A 34 -11.71 -12.22 2.14
CA GLN A 34 -11.08 -13.52 1.87
C GLN A 34 -9.54 -13.50 1.86
N VAL A 35 -8.92 -12.61 2.63
CA VAL A 35 -7.46 -12.60 2.82
C VAL A 35 -7.06 -13.67 3.84
N PRO A 36 -6.07 -14.54 3.53
CA PRO A 36 -5.59 -15.55 4.46
C PRO A 36 -5.05 -14.94 5.77
N GLN A 37 -5.27 -15.61 6.91
CA GLN A 37 -4.99 -15.08 8.24
C GLN A 37 -3.51 -14.70 8.49
N TYR A 38 -2.57 -15.35 7.80
CA TYR A 38 -1.13 -15.11 7.94
C TYR A 38 -0.48 -14.54 6.68
N ALA A 39 -1.29 -14.05 5.73
CA ALA A 39 -0.76 -13.41 4.55
C ALA A 39 -0.02 -12.12 4.93
N ARG A 40 1.19 -11.92 4.40
CA ARG A 40 1.89 -10.62 4.47
C ARG A 40 1.58 -9.74 3.27
N GLU A 41 1.13 -10.37 2.19
CA GLU A 41 0.86 -9.75 0.91
C GLU A 41 -0.48 -10.25 0.37
N VAL A 42 -1.17 -9.40 -0.39
CA VAL A 42 -2.45 -9.72 -1.02
C VAL A 42 -2.41 -9.45 -2.51
N VAL A 43 -3.20 -10.20 -3.28
CA VAL A 43 -3.35 -9.93 -4.72
C VAL A 43 -4.13 -8.64 -4.95
N LYS A 44 -3.91 -8.01 -6.11
CA LYS A 44 -4.60 -6.76 -6.52
C LYS A 44 -6.10 -6.79 -6.26
N GLU A 45 -6.80 -7.86 -6.64
CA GLU A 45 -8.25 -7.97 -6.44
C GLU A 45 -8.67 -7.81 -4.98
N GLN A 46 -7.99 -8.50 -4.07
CA GLN A 46 -8.25 -8.41 -2.63
C GLN A 46 -7.92 -7.02 -2.08
N ALA A 47 -6.86 -6.38 -2.59
CA ALA A 47 -6.51 -5.02 -2.24
C ALA A 47 -7.63 -4.03 -2.62
N MET A 48 -8.17 -4.18 -3.83
CA MET A 48 -9.28 -3.36 -4.31
C MET A 48 -10.56 -3.58 -3.49
N TRP A 49 -10.86 -4.82 -3.09
CA TRP A 49 -12.00 -5.10 -2.22
C TRP A 49 -11.87 -4.43 -0.85
N LEU A 50 -10.67 -4.47 -0.24
CA LEU A 50 -10.42 -3.84 1.06
C LEU A 50 -10.59 -2.33 1.01
N LEU A 51 -10.08 -1.69 -0.04
CA LEU A 51 -10.23 -0.25 -0.25
C LEU A 51 -11.67 0.16 -0.53
N THR A 52 -12.38 -0.64 -1.34
CA THR A 52 -13.80 -0.43 -1.60
C THR A 52 -14.61 -0.54 -0.31
N LEU A 53 -14.30 -1.54 0.54
CA LEU A 53 -14.91 -1.67 1.85
C LEU A 53 -14.62 -0.44 2.73
N ALA A 54 -13.39 0.06 2.73
CA ALA A 54 -13.02 1.27 3.48
C ALA A 54 -13.86 2.49 3.05
N TYR A 55 -14.02 2.68 1.74
CA TYR A 55 -14.85 3.74 1.17
C TYR A 55 -16.33 3.57 1.54
N MET A 56 -16.89 2.37 1.39
CA MET A 56 -18.28 2.10 1.75
C MET A 56 -18.53 2.30 3.25
N LYS A 57 -17.56 1.94 4.10
CA LYS A 57 -17.61 2.17 5.55
C LYS A 57 -17.48 3.64 5.95
N LYS A 58 -16.80 4.46 5.16
CA LYS A 58 -16.80 5.91 5.34
C LYS A 58 -18.19 6.51 5.10
N LEU A 59 -18.90 6.03 4.08
CA LEU A 59 -20.25 6.50 3.77
C LEU A 59 -21.30 5.96 4.75
N GLU A 60 -21.23 4.67 5.09
CA GLU A 60 -22.21 3.99 5.96
C GLU A 60 -21.48 3.17 7.06
N PRO A 61 -21.02 3.80 8.16
CA PRO A 61 -20.14 3.16 9.14
C PRO A 61 -20.78 1.96 9.85
N ASN A 62 -22.06 2.05 10.18
CA ASN A 62 -22.79 1.05 10.96
C ASN A 62 -23.36 -0.10 10.11
N LYS A 63 -23.38 0.04 8.78
CA LYS A 63 -23.97 -0.97 7.89
C LYS A 63 -23.07 -2.19 7.78
N LYS A 64 -23.66 -3.39 7.79
CA LYS A 64 -22.95 -4.63 7.51
C LYS A 64 -22.88 -4.84 6.01
N PHE A 65 -21.67 -5.02 5.48
CA PHE A 65 -21.43 -5.28 4.07
C PHE A 65 -21.09 -6.74 3.85
N THR A 66 -21.55 -7.30 2.73
CA THR A 66 -21.13 -8.62 2.25
C THR A 66 -20.06 -8.47 1.17
N LEU A 67 -19.29 -9.54 0.94
CA LEU A 67 -18.30 -9.56 -0.14
C LEU A 67 -18.94 -9.29 -1.51
N PHE A 68 -20.14 -9.80 -1.75
CA PHE A 68 -20.89 -9.57 -2.98
C PHE A 68 -21.16 -8.07 -3.21
N GLN A 69 -21.62 -7.35 -2.18
CA GLN A 69 -21.88 -5.91 -2.28
C GLN A 69 -20.60 -5.11 -2.57
N ILE A 70 -19.46 -5.52 -1.99
CA ILE A 70 -18.16 -4.91 -2.24
C ILE A 70 -17.76 -5.11 -3.71
N LYS A 71 -17.84 -6.36 -4.21
CA LYS A 71 -17.52 -6.69 -5.60
C LYS A 71 -18.42 -5.95 -6.59
N PHE A 72 -19.72 -5.91 -6.31
CA PHE A 72 -20.71 -5.22 -7.13
C PHE A 72 -20.43 -3.72 -7.21
N LYS A 73 -20.06 -3.09 -6.09
CA LYS A 73 -19.71 -1.67 -6.06
C LYS A 73 -18.44 -1.37 -6.87
N LEU A 74 -17.44 -2.25 -6.80
CA LEU A 74 -16.21 -2.12 -7.57
C LEU A 74 -16.46 -2.27 -9.08
N SER A 75 -17.23 -3.27 -9.50
CA SER A 75 -17.55 -3.48 -10.92
C SER A 75 -18.42 -2.37 -11.51
N GLY A 76 -19.24 -1.71 -10.69
CA GLY A 76 -20.15 -0.65 -11.12
C GLY A 76 -19.50 0.73 -11.29
N ASN A 77 -18.22 0.92 -10.93
CA ASN A 77 -17.56 2.22 -11.02
C ASN A 77 -16.06 2.11 -11.37
N PRO A 78 -15.69 2.14 -12.66
CA PRO A 78 -14.29 2.07 -13.08
C PRO A 78 -13.45 3.28 -12.63
N PHE A 79 -14.05 4.44 -12.37
CA PHE A 79 -13.32 5.59 -11.80
C PHE A 79 -12.94 5.36 -10.33
N ALA A 80 -13.72 4.58 -9.59
CA ALA A 80 -13.35 4.20 -8.23
C ALA A 80 -12.10 3.32 -8.23
N GLU A 81 -11.92 2.46 -9.24
CA GLU A 81 -10.71 1.64 -9.35
C GLU A 81 -9.43 2.49 -9.50
N LEU A 82 -9.48 3.55 -10.32
CA LEU A 82 -8.36 4.49 -10.48
C LEU A 82 -8.00 5.21 -9.17
N HIS A 83 -8.97 5.79 -8.48
CA HIS A 83 -8.72 6.49 -7.21
C HIS A 83 -8.22 5.55 -6.11
N LEU A 84 -8.71 4.31 -6.08
CA LEU A 84 -8.25 3.32 -5.11
C LEU A 84 -6.84 2.82 -5.44
N ALA A 85 -6.51 2.61 -6.71
CA ALA A 85 -5.15 2.30 -7.14
C ALA A 85 -4.17 3.44 -6.81
N GLU A 86 -4.61 4.70 -6.99
CA GLU A 86 -3.85 5.88 -6.59
C GLU A 86 -3.63 5.94 -5.07
N ALA A 87 -4.62 5.54 -4.26
CA ALA A 87 -4.47 5.44 -2.81
C ALA A 87 -3.46 4.35 -2.39
N ILE A 88 -3.39 3.24 -3.11
CA ILE A 88 -2.33 2.23 -2.92
C ILE A 88 -0.97 2.85 -3.23
N TYR A 89 -0.86 3.48 -4.40
CA TYR A 89 0.37 4.12 -4.85
C TYR A 89 0.84 5.15 -3.82
N ASN A 90 -0.01 6.09 -3.40
CA ASN A 90 0.32 7.13 -2.44
C ASN A 90 0.74 6.58 -1.06
N ALA A 91 0.15 5.47 -0.59
CA ALA A 91 0.55 4.84 0.66
C ALA A 91 1.96 4.25 0.60
N CYS A 92 2.39 3.73 -0.56
CA CYS A 92 3.76 3.26 -0.75
C CYS A 92 4.78 4.36 -0.47
N TYR A 93 4.44 5.65 -0.67
CA TYR A 93 5.36 6.78 -0.49
C TYR A 93 5.22 7.51 0.84
N THR A 94 4.03 7.54 1.44
CA THR A 94 3.75 8.38 2.62
C THR A 94 4.31 7.81 3.92
N ASN A 95 4.44 6.49 4.03
CA ASN A 95 4.98 5.82 5.22
C ASN A 95 6.19 4.92 4.93
N ALA A 96 6.85 5.12 3.79
CA ALA A 96 8.03 4.35 3.43
C ALA A 96 9.13 4.50 4.49
N VAL A 97 9.64 3.37 4.97
CA VAL A 97 10.84 3.32 5.79
C VAL A 97 12.00 2.89 4.90
N GLY A 98 13.24 3.22 5.25
CA GLY A 98 14.40 2.89 4.41
C GLY A 98 14.51 1.40 4.01
N LYS A 99 14.02 0.50 4.86
CA LYS A 99 13.94 -0.95 4.59
C LYS A 99 12.94 -1.32 3.48
N ASP A 100 11.98 -0.45 3.17
CA ASP A 100 10.93 -0.65 2.18
C ASP A 100 11.37 -0.20 0.78
N LEU A 101 12.42 0.63 0.68
CA LEU A 101 12.97 1.13 -0.58
C LEU A 101 13.28 0.04 -1.62
N PRO A 102 13.90 -1.11 -1.27
CA PRO A 102 14.11 -2.21 -2.21
C PRO A 102 12.84 -2.63 -2.95
N GLU A 103 11.75 -2.82 -2.21
CA GLU A 103 10.46 -3.26 -2.73
C GLU A 103 9.79 -2.16 -3.54
N ILE A 104 9.86 -0.91 -3.07
CA ILE A 104 9.34 0.25 -3.80
C ILE A 104 10.06 0.42 -5.14
N ILE A 105 11.39 0.35 -5.15
CA ILE A 105 12.19 0.49 -6.38
C ILE A 105 11.89 -0.64 -7.36
N LEU A 106 11.80 -1.89 -6.87
CA LEU A 106 11.45 -3.04 -7.70
C LEU A 106 10.11 -2.84 -8.41
N ARG A 107 9.09 -2.36 -7.68
CA ARG A 107 7.75 -2.14 -8.24
C ARG A 107 7.70 -1.00 -9.25
N VAL A 108 8.42 0.09 -9.00
CA VAL A 108 8.34 1.29 -9.83
C VAL A 108 9.23 1.18 -11.07
N THR A 109 10.41 0.57 -10.92
CA THR A 109 11.44 0.53 -11.98
C THR A 109 11.66 -0.85 -12.59
N GLY A 110 11.12 -1.91 -11.98
CA GLY A 110 11.42 -3.29 -12.33
C GLY A 110 12.81 -3.77 -11.89
N LYS A 111 13.66 -2.91 -11.33
CA LYS A 111 15.03 -3.26 -10.91
C LYS A 111 15.05 -3.80 -9.48
N GLN A 112 15.65 -4.98 -9.30
CA GLN A 112 15.86 -5.55 -7.98
C GLN A 112 17.08 -4.93 -7.30
N VAL A 113 16.90 -4.37 -6.11
CA VAL A 113 17.96 -3.69 -5.35
C VAL A 113 18.01 -4.25 -3.93
N THR A 114 19.20 -4.34 -3.35
CA THR A 114 19.38 -4.76 -1.95
C THR A 114 19.63 -3.57 -1.04
N VAL A 115 19.31 -3.70 0.25
CA VAL A 115 19.62 -2.66 1.27
C VAL A 115 21.11 -2.29 1.27
N ARG A 116 22.01 -3.25 1.06
CA ARG A 116 23.46 -3.01 0.93
C ARG A 116 23.80 -2.12 -0.26
N THR A 117 23.07 -2.26 -1.37
CA THR A 117 23.24 -1.41 -2.55
C THR A 117 22.76 0.02 -2.26
N LEU A 118 21.67 0.18 -1.51
CA LEU A 118 21.21 1.50 -1.05
C LEU A 118 22.26 2.20 -0.18
N TYR A 119 22.90 1.50 0.76
CA TYR A 119 24.02 2.07 1.54
C TYR A 119 25.19 2.52 0.67
N ARG A 120 25.54 1.75 -0.36
CA ARG A 120 26.61 2.10 -1.30
C ARG A 120 26.26 3.33 -2.15
N TRP A 121 25.02 3.42 -2.62
CA TRP A 121 24.53 4.62 -3.30
C TRP A 121 24.49 5.83 -2.38
N ALA A 122 24.05 5.66 -1.13
CA ALA A 122 24.09 6.71 -0.11
C ALA A 122 25.48 7.32 0.02
N ARG A 123 26.50 6.46 0.12
CA ARG A 123 27.91 6.86 0.19
C ARG A 123 28.37 7.59 -1.07
N LYS A 124 27.99 7.12 -2.26
CA LYS A 124 28.34 7.75 -3.54
C LYS A 124 27.70 9.14 -3.69
N GLN A 125 26.46 9.29 -3.27
CA GLN A 125 25.67 10.52 -3.35
C GLN A 125 25.85 11.44 -2.13
N GLN A 126 26.72 11.07 -1.19
CA GLN A 126 26.97 11.79 0.06
C GLN A 126 25.71 12.07 0.90
N VAL A 127 24.74 11.16 0.89
CA VAL A 127 23.52 11.24 1.70
C VAL A 127 23.50 10.22 2.83
N THR A 128 22.78 10.52 3.91
CA THR A 128 22.61 9.59 5.03
C THR A 128 21.43 8.65 4.78
N PHE A 129 21.71 7.35 4.71
CA PHE A 129 20.70 6.30 4.63
C PHE A 129 20.65 5.49 5.94
N LYS A 130 19.44 5.25 6.44
CA LYS A 130 19.17 4.31 7.55
C LYS A 130 17.94 3.49 7.20
N ALA A 131 18.02 2.16 7.34
CA ALA A 131 16.90 1.28 7.04
C ALA A 131 15.66 1.54 7.91
N SER A 132 15.84 2.05 9.13
CA SER A 132 14.75 2.39 10.07
C SER A 132 14.24 3.83 9.93
N LYS A 133 14.86 4.68 9.10
CA LYS A 133 14.44 6.07 8.92
C LYS A 133 13.17 6.12 8.06
N ARG A 134 12.16 6.87 8.51
CA ARG A 134 11.01 7.25 7.67
C ARG A 134 11.48 8.21 6.58
N LEU A 135 11.06 7.94 5.36
CA LEU A 135 11.40 8.73 4.18
C LEU A 135 10.18 9.54 3.77
N SER A 136 10.42 10.80 3.45
CA SER A 136 9.44 11.64 2.78
C SER A 136 9.27 11.20 1.33
N ARG A 137 8.13 11.54 0.72
CA ARG A 137 7.87 11.25 -0.70
C ARG A 137 8.99 11.75 -1.64
N PRO A 138 9.51 12.98 -1.51
CA PRO A 138 10.61 13.45 -2.35
C PRO A 138 11.89 12.63 -2.16
N GLU A 139 12.21 12.19 -0.93
CA GLU A 139 13.36 11.32 -0.69
C GLU A 139 13.18 9.99 -1.41
N VAL A 140 12.01 9.34 -1.30
CA VAL A 140 11.73 8.06 -1.99
C VAL A 140 11.82 8.23 -3.51
N GLU A 141 11.23 9.29 -4.07
CA GLU A 141 11.30 9.60 -5.51
C GLU A 141 12.75 9.80 -5.97
N GLN A 142 13.59 10.43 -5.15
CA GLN A 142 15.00 10.61 -5.46
C GLN A 142 15.76 9.27 -5.50
N TRP A 143 15.49 8.37 -4.55
CA TRP A 143 16.04 7.01 -4.56
C TRP A 143 15.62 6.22 -5.81
N ILE A 144 14.36 6.36 -6.23
CA ILE A 144 13.85 5.75 -7.47
C ILE A 144 14.57 6.31 -8.69
N ARG A 145 14.77 7.64 -8.77
CA ARG A 145 15.50 8.28 -9.87
C ARG A 145 16.93 7.77 -9.98
N TRP A 146 17.62 7.61 -8.85
CA TRP A 146 18.97 7.02 -8.85
C TRP A 146 19.00 5.57 -9.30
N ALA A 147 17.93 4.81 -9.05
CA ALA A 147 17.81 3.45 -9.53
C ALA A 147 17.48 3.38 -11.04
N ALA A 148 16.69 4.34 -11.55
CA ALA A 148 16.28 4.38 -12.94
C ALA A 148 17.39 4.87 -13.88
N ALA A 149 18.28 5.75 -13.40
CA ALA A 149 19.52 6.15 -14.05
C ALA A 149 20.47 4.96 -14.30
#